data_AF-A0AAU9XZY3-F1
#
_entry.id   AF-A0AAU9XZY3-F1
#
_cell.length_a   1.000
_cell.length_b   1.000
_cell.length_c   1.000
_cell.angle_alpha   90.00
_cell.angle_beta   90.00
_cell.angle_gamma   90.00
#
_symmetry.space_group_name_H-M   'P 1'
#
loop_
_entity.id
_entity.type
_entity.pdbx_description
1 polymer ?
#
loop_
_entity_poly.entity_id
_entity_poly.type
_entity_poly.pdbx_seq_one_letter_code
_entity_poly.pdbx_strand_id
1 'polypeptide(L)'
;MINAVVECIPMIILSACMAYISGFIIWVLDSRFNPDEFPPAFIEGVGEGFWWSFISMTTVGYGDRCPRSIPARVSGIIWTLIGLVIISILIGAIASSLTYVNVNKPVTLYGAKIGAIQNSVEYRLGILKNAKVNGEKYHNVDEIRTALEDGEIDGALLDTYVAAEHKETLFDDRIYVKEILERPVGYGVVLSGAAVGVEQQCRDYINMHITEIFSHHPEYDEDS
;
A
#
# COMPACT_ATOMS: atom_id res chain seq x y z
N MET A 1 0.26 -7.13 10.15
CA MET A 1 1.48 -6.96 10.96
C MET A 1 2.33 -8.22 10.98
N ILE A 2 1.80 -9.41 11.34
CA ILE A 2 2.58 -10.66 11.36
C ILE A 2 3.17 -11.02 9.98
N ASN A 3 2.39 -10.89 8.90
CA ASN A 3 2.89 -11.19 7.53
C ASN A 3 4.06 -10.28 7.11
N ALA A 4 4.00 -8.99 7.48
CA ALA A 4 5.08 -8.04 7.22
C ALA A 4 6.38 -8.44 7.92
N VAL A 5 6.28 -8.92 9.17
CA VAL A 5 7.45 -9.44 9.91
C VAL A 5 8.02 -10.68 9.22
N VAL A 6 7.16 -11.59 8.75
CA VAL A 6 7.56 -12.83 8.06
C VAL A 6 8.29 -12.53 6.76
N GLU A 7 7.87 -11.52 6.01
CA GLU A 7 8.56 -11.08 4.78
C GLU A 7 9.98 -10.55 5.04
N CYS A 8 10.24 -9.98 6.22
CA CYS A 8 11.57 -9.48 6.59
C CYS A 8 12.51 -10.54 7.17
N ILE A 9 12.02 -11.72 7.59
CA ILE A 9 12.82 -12.82 8.14
C ILE A 9 14.04 -13.19 7.26
N PRO A 10 13.93 -13.40 5.93
CA PRO A 10 15.09 -13.76 5.11
C PRO A 10 16.21 -12.71 5.15
N MET A 11 15.87 -11.43 5.25
CA MET A 11 16.85 -10.34 5.34
C MET A 11 17.55 -10.31 6.70
N ILE A 12 16.83 -10.62 7.77
CA ILE A 12 17.38 -10.76 9.12
C ILE A 12 18.32 -11.98 9.21
N ILE A 13 17.94 -13.10 8.58
CA ILE A 13 18.80 -14.29 8.51
C ILE A 13 20.06 -13.97 7.72
N LEU A 14 19.93 -13.32 6.56
CA LEU A 14 21.07 -12.92 5.73
C LEU A 14 22.04 -12.00 6.48
N SER A 15 21.54 -11.00 7.21
CA SER A 15 22.38 -10.09 7.99
C SER A 15 23.08 -10.81 9.15
N ALA A 16 22.40 -11.72 9.84
CA ALA A 16 23.01 -12.56 10.88
C ALA A 16 24.11 -13.48 10.31
N CYS A 17 23.89 -14.09 9.14
CA CYS A 17 24.90 -14.89 8.45
C CYS A 17 26.13 -14.06 8.07
N MET A 18 25.93 -12.84 7.55
CA MET A 18 27.03 -11.93 7.21
C MET A 18 27.82 -11.51 8.47
N ALA A 19 27.13 -11.22 9.58
CA ALA A 19 27.77 -10.91 10.85
C ALA A 19 28.60 -12.07 11.40
N TYR A 20 28.11 -13.30 11.23
CA TYR A 20 28.83 -14.51 11.61
C TYR A 20 30.10 -14.71 10.78
N ILE A 21 30.02 -14.52 9.46
CA ILE A 21 31.19 -14.61 8.57
C ILE A 21 32.23 -13.54 8.94
N SER A 22 31.80 -12.31 9.19
CA SER A 22 32.68 -11.22 9.63
C SER A 22 33.34 -11.53 10.98
N GLY A 23 32.57 -12.02 11.94
CA GLY A 23 33.08 -12.39 13.26
C GLY A 23 34.12 -13.51 13.19
N PHE A 24 33.89 -14.49 12.31
CA PHE A 24 34.86 -15.54 12.03
C PHE A 24 36.15 -14.98 11.40
N ILE A 25 36.06 -14.08 10.42
CA ILE A 25 37.23 -13.45 9.78
C ILE A 25 38.06 -12.70 10.83
N ILE A 26 37.42 -11.91 11.69
CA ILE A 26 38.12 -11.14 12.72
C ILE A 26 38.75 -12.04 13.76
N TRP A 27 38.05 -13.08 14.19
CA TRP A 27 38.62 -14.09 15.07
C TRP A 27 39.87 -14.73 14.46
N VAL A 28 39.84 -15.17 13.19
CA VAL A 28 41.01 -15.74 12.52
C VAL A 28 42.19 -14.77 12.47
N LEU A 29 41.92 -13.48 12.25
CA LEU A 29 42.95 -12.45 12.12
C LEU A 29 43.53 -11.99 13.48
N ASP A 30 42.70 -11.94 14.53
CA ASP A 30 43.08 -11.32 15.81
C ASP A 30 43.31 -12.32 16.95
N SER A 31 42.83 -13.56 16.85
CA SER A 31 42.93 -14.58 17.91
C SER A 31 44.37 -14.90 18.33
N ARG A 32 45.36 -14.69 17.44
CA ARG A 32 46.78 -14.89 17.76
C ARG A 32 47.46 -13.65 18.36
N PHE A 33 46.90 -12.46 18.14
CA PHE A 33 47.49 -11.19 18.57
C PHE A 33 46.85 -10.65 19.85
N ASN A 34 45.59 -11.00 20.11
CA ASN A 34 44.80 -10.49 21.23
C ASN A 34 43.99 -11.60 21.92
N PRO A 35 44.67 -12.56 22.57
CA PRO A 35 43.99 -13.70 23.20
C PRO A 35 43.11 -13.29 24.41
N ASP A 36 43.33 -12.11 24.98
CA ASP A 36 42.57 -11.59 26.12
C ASP A 36 41.14 -11.18 25.73
N GLU A 37 40.96 -10.61 24.54
CA GLU A 37 39.65 -10.19 24.04
C GLU A 37 39.05 -11.20 23.04
N PHE A 38 39.88 -11.91 22.29
CA PHE A 38 39.49 -12.95 21.32
C PHE A 38 40.18 -14.28 21.63
N PRO A 39 39.57 -15.14 22.47
CA PRO A 39 40.15 -16.40 22.88
C PRO A 39 40.48 -17.33 21.68
N PRO A 40 41.57 -18.11 21.75
CA PRO A 40 41.91 -19.10 20.73
C PRO A 40 41.00 -20.34 20.73
N ALA A 41 40.20 -20.53 21.79
CA ALA A 41 39.16 -21.54 21.81
C ALA A 41 38.10 -21.22 20.74
N PHE A 42 37.84 -22.16 19.83
CA PHE A 42 36.99 -21.94 18.65
C PHE A 42 35.58 -21.45 19.00
N ILE A 43 34.91 -22.08 19.96
CA ILE A 43 33.51 -21.77 20.30
C ILE A 43 33.42 -20.39 20.95
N GLU A 44 34.33 -20.09 21.87
CA GLU A 44 34.34 -18.84 22.62
C GLU A 44 34.80 -17.68 21.73
N GLY A 45 35.89 -17.85 20.99
CA GLY A 45 36.44 -16.81 20.12
C GLY A 45 35.54 -16.45 18.92
N VAL A 46 34.88 -17.42 18.29
CA VAL A 46 33.91 -17.13 17.21
C VAL A 46 32.64 -16.47 17.77
N GLY A 47 32.20 -16.88 18.98
CA GLY A 47 31.09 -16.22 19.67
C GLY A 47 31.36 -14.75 19.95
N GLU A 48 32.57 -14.43 20.44
CA GLU A 48 32.98 -13.05 20.68
C GLU A 48 33.21 -12.26 19.39
N GLY A 49 33.73 -12.90 18.34
CA GLY A 49 33.80 -12.31 17.01
C GLY A 49 32.41 -11.96 16.45
N PHE A 50 31.44 -12.86 16.58
CA PHE A 50 30.05 -12.61 16.17
C PHE A 50 29.42 -11.46 16.97
N TRP A 51 29.60 -11.46 18.30
CA TRP A 51 29.13 -10.38 19.16
C TRP A 51 29.68 -9.02 18.72
N TRP A 52 31.00 -8.94 18.50
CA TRP A 52 31.67 -7.75 18.00
C TRP A 52 31.13 -7.29 16.64
N SER A 53 30.97 -8.22 15.69
CA SER A 53 30.47 -7.90 14.35
C SER A 53 29.02 -7.44 14.39
N PHE A 54 28.18 -8.03 15.25
CA PHE A 54 26.80 -7.63 15.45
C PHE A 54 26.69 -6.20 16.00
N ILE A 55 27.37 -5.88 17.10
CA ILE A 55 27.31 -4.54 17.72
C ILE A 55 27.93 -3.44 16.84
N SER A 56 28.91 -3.82 16.01
CA SER A 56 29.56 -2.91 15.06
C SER A 56 28.65 -2.61 13.88
N MET A 57 27.95 -3.62 13.34
CA MET A 57 26.97 -3.43 12.27
C MET A 57 25.80 -2.55 12.70
N THR A 58 25.34 -2.66 13.94
CA THR A 58 24.29 -1.80 14.50
C THR A 58 24.79 -0.44 14.96
N THR A 59 26.08 -0.12 14.76
CA THR A 59 26.73 1.14 15.16
C THR A 59 26.70 1.42 16.67
N VAL A 60 26.39 0.42 17.50
CA VAL A 60 26.32 0.56 18.97
C VAL A 60 27.73 0.69 19.56
N GLY A 61 28.63 -0.19 19.14
CA GLY A 61 30.06 -0.09 19.45
C GLY A 61 30.40 0.09 20.94
N TYR A 62 30.04 -0.89 21.78
CA TYR A 62 30.33 -0.84 23.23
C TYR A 62 31.81 -0.66 23.57
N GLY A 63 32.72 -1.03 22.66
CA GLY A 63 34.17 -0.91 22.86
C GLY A 63 34.74 -1.90 23.88
N ASP A 64 33.95 -2.90 24.27
CA ASP A 64 34.34 -4.02 25.13
C ASP A 64 35.40 -4.91 24.48
N ARG A 65 35.31 -5.07 23.16
CA ARG A 65 36.28 -5.83 22.35
C ARG A 65 36.66 -5.03 21.12
N CYS A 66 37.95 -5.02 20.79
CA CYS A 66 38.48 -4.25 19.67
C CYS A 66 39.61 -5.03 18.97
N PRO A 67 39.53 -5.21 17.64
CA PRO A 67 40.62 -5.83 16.89
C PRO A 67 41.92 -5.01 17.03
N ARG A 68 43.00 -5.65 17.48
CA ARG A 68 44.29 -4.97 17.71
C ARG A 68 45.25 -5.12 16.53
N SER A 69 45.20 -6.23 15.80
CA SER A 69 46.06 -6.49 14.65
C SER A 69 45.72 -5.57 13.46
N ILE A 70 46.75 -5.17 12.71
CA ILE A 70 46.62 -4.37 11.49
C ILE A 70 45.63 -5.00 10.49
N PRO A 71 45.72 -6.31 10.14
CA PRO A 71 44.77 -6.90 9.21
C PRO A 71 43.33 -6.93 9.76
N ALA A 72 43.14 -7.19 11.06
CA ALA A 72 41.79 -7.19 11.65
C ALA A 72 41.15 -5.80 11.69
N ARG A 73 41.95 -4.73 11.84
CA ARG A 73 41.47 -3.35 11.75
C ARG A 73 41.01 -2.99 10.35
N VAL A 74 41.76 -3.40 9.32
CA VAL A 74 41.37 -3.17 7.92
C VAL A 74 40.07 -3.92 7.60
N SER A 75 39.94 -5.19 8.01
CA SER A 75 38.68 -5.92 7.84
C SER A 75 37.52 -5.30 8.63
N GLY A 76 37.80 -4.76 9.83
CA GLY A 76 36.81 -4.06 10.64
C GLY A 76 36.26 -2.80 9.96
N ILE A 77 37.11 -2.00 9.31
CA ILE A 77 36.67 -0.82 8.55
C ILE A 77 35.75 -1.23 7.40
N ILE A 78 36.14 -2.25 6.63
CA ILE A 78 35.33 -2.79 5.53
C ILE A 78 33.99 -3.30 6.06
N TRP A 79 34.01 -4.02 7.19
CA TRP A 79 32.80 -4.54 7.83
C TRP A 79 31.84 -3.42 8.24
N THR A 80 32.33 -2.34 8.85
CA THR A 80 31.48 -1.22 9.26
C THR A 80 30.76 -0.58 8.06
N LEU A 81 31.44 -0.44 6.92
CA LEU A 81 30.82 0.08 5.69
C LEU A 81 29.73 -0.86 5.15
N ILE A 82 30.01 -2.17 5.13
CA ILE A 82 29.03 -3.18 4.69
C ILE A 82 27.84 -3.23 5.66
N GLY A 83 28.08 -3.16 6.96
CA GLY A 83 27.06 -3.16 7.99
C GLY A 83 26.09 -1.99 7.85
N LEU A 84 26.61 -0.80 7.50
CA LEU A 84 25.79 0.38 7.21
C LEU A 84 24.84 0.16 6.01
N VAL A 85 25.31 -0.52 4.97
CA VAL A 85 24.47 -0.87 3.81
C VAL A 85 23.39 -1.87 4.22
N ILE A 86 23.76 -2.90 4.98
CA ILE A 86 22.82 -3.94 5.45
C ILE A 86 21.71 -3.35 6.32
N ILE A 87 22.05 -2.52 7.30
CA ILE A 87 21.05 -1.90 8.19
C ILE A 87 20.13 -0.96 7.40
N SER A 88 20.66 -0.24 6.40
CA SER A 88 19.87 0.65 5.54
C SER A 88 18.84 -0.12 4.72
N ILE A 89 19.24 -1.26 4.15
CA ILE A 89 18.33 -2.13 3.38
C ILE A 89 17.26 -2.72 4.30
N LEU A 90 17.61 -3.13 5.52
CA LEU A 90 16.65 -3.66 6.50
C LEU A 90 15.59 -2.62 6.87
N ILE A 91 16.00 -1.38 7.15
CA ILE A 91 15.08 -0.27 7.43
C ILE A 91 14.16 0.00 6.22
N GLY A 92 14.71 0.01 5.01
CA GLY A 92 13.95 0.19 3.77
C GLY A 92 12.91 -0.91 3.55
N ALA A 93 13.26 -2.17 3.82
CA ALA A 93 12.34 -3.30 3.71
C ALA A 93 11.18 -3.19 4.70
N ILE A 94 11.46 -2.81 5.96
CA ILE A 94 10.43 -2.60 6.99
C ILE A 94 9.50 -1.46 6.58
N ALA A 95 10.04 -0.34 6.10
CA ALA A 95 9.26 0.79 5.63
C ALA A 95 8.36 0.41 4.45
N SER A 96 8.89 -0.32 3.46
CA SER A 96 8.14 -0.79 2.31
C SER A 96 6.99 -1.72 2.69
N SER A 97 7.22 -2.67 3.60
CA SER A 97 6.18 -3.59 4.06
C SER A 97 5.08 -2.87 4.85
N LEU A 98 5.44 -1.86 5.65
CA LEU A 98 4.45 -1.03 6.34
C LEU A 98 3.60 -0.21 5.38
N THR A 99 4.22 0.34 4.33
CA THR A 99 3.52 1.06 3.26
C THR A 99 2.59 0.12 2.50
N TYR A 100 3.03 -1.10 2.16
CA TYR A 100 2.19 -2.09 1.48
C TYR A 100 0.91 -2.44 2.26
N VAL A 101 0.98 -2.49 3.60
CA VAL A 101 -0.21 -2.73 4.44
C VAL A 101 -1.22 -1.57 4.37
N ASN A 102 -0.76 -0.35 4.10
CA ASN A 102 -1.61 0.85 4.06
C ASN A 102 -2.01 1.28 2.63
N VAL A 103 -1.23 0.93 1.61
CA VAL A 103 -1.41 1.38 0.22
C VAL A 103 -2.23 0.36 -0.57
N ASN A 104 -3.55 0.36 -0.37
CA ASN A 104 -4.52 -0.31 -1.26
C ASN A 104 -4.63 -1.83 -1.08
N LYS A 105 -5.44 -2.24 -0.10
CA LYS A 105 -6.31 -3.39 -0.36
C LYS A 105 -7.42 -2.88 -1.28
N PRO A 106 -7.57 -3.39 -2.52
CA PRO A 106 -8.73 -3.05 -3.34
C PRO A 106 -9.99 -3.35 -2.52
N VAL A 107 -11.00 -2.49 -2.62
CA VAL A 107 -12.25 -2.68 -1.87
C VAL A 107 -12.89 -3.95 -2.38
N THR A 108 -12.72 -5.05 -1.63
CA THR A 108 -13.42 -6.30 -1.91
C THR A 108 -14.88 -6.09 -1.53
N LEU A 109 -15.69 -5.75 -2.52
CA LEU A 109 -17.15 -5.68 -2.38
C LEU A 109 -17.76 -7.06 -2.04
N TYR A 110 -16.99 -8.14 -2.24
CA TYR A 110 -17.39 -9.50 -1.92
C TYR A 110 -17.80 -9.65 -0.44
N GLY A 111 -19.07 -9.95 -0.19
CA GLY A 111 -19.61 -10.19 1.15
C GLY A 111 -19.83 -8.94 2.02
N ALA A 112 -19.38 -7.76 1.57
CA ALA A 112 -19.61 -6.48 2.24
C ALA A 112 -21.09 -6.08 2.14
N LYS A 113 -21.63 -5.44 3.18
CA LYS A 113 -22.99 -4.86 3.13
C LYS A 113 -22.91 -3.50 2.45
N ILE A 114 -23.50 -3.41 1.26
CA ILE A 114 -23.36 -2.21 0.43
C ILE A 114 -24.75 -1.62 0.16
N GLY A 115 -24.90 -0.32 0.41
CA GLY A 115 -26.06 0.46 -0.02
C GLY A 115 -25.97 0.84 -1.49
N ALA A 116 -27.06 0.65 -2.23
CA ALA A 116 -27.21 1.16 -3.58
C ALA A 116 -28.70 1.43 -3.83
N ILE A 117 -29.00 2.43 -4.65
CA ILE A 117 -30.38 2.80 -4.99
C ILE A 117 -31.06 1.65 -5.73
N GLN A 118 -32.31 1.36 -5.41
CA GLN A 118 -33.06 0.28 -6.03
C GLN A 118 -33.09 0.41 -7.57
N ASN A 119 -32.91 -0.72 -8.27
CA ASN A 119 -32.92 -0.81 -9.74
C ASN A 119 -31.89 0.07 -10.47
N SER A 120 -30.91 0.60 -9.75
CA SER A 120 -29.86 1.41 -10.33
C SER A 120 -28.73 0.55 -10.94
N VAL A 121 -27.82 1.18 -11.69
CA VAL A 121 -26.65 0.49 -12.26
C VAL A 121 -25.72 0.02 -11.14
N GLU A 122 -25.59 0.81 -10.09
CA GLU A 122 -24.82 0.56 -8.88
C GLU A 122 -25.34 -0.67 -8.12
N TYR A 123 -26.67 -0.80 -8.00
CA TYR A 123 -27.30 -1.97 -7.40
C TYR A 123 -26.93 -3.27 -8.12
N ARG A 124 -27.06 -3.26 -9.46
CA ARG A 124 -26.68 -4.41 -10.31
C ARG A 124 -25.19 -4.71 -10.20
N LEU A 125 -24.34 -3.69 -10.15
CA LEU A 125 -22.91 -3.84 -10.00
C LEU A 125 -22.53 -4.49 -8.67
N GLY A 126 -23.16 -4.07 -7.57
CA GLY A 126 -22.94 -4.67 -6.25
C GLY A 126 -23.30 -6.16 -6.24
N ILE A 127 -24.42 -6.55 -6.85
CA ILE A 127 -24.81 -7.96 -6.99
C ILE A 127 -23.78 -8.72 -7.84
N LEU A 128 -23.35 -8.17 -8.98
CA LEU A 128 -22.34 -8.79 -9.85
C LEU A 128 -21.00 -9.02 -9.13
N LYS A 129 -20.66 -8.16 -8.16
CA LYS A 129 -19.47 -8.28 -7.32
C LYS A 129 -19.70 -9.14 -6.06
N ASN A 130 -20.84 -9.82 -5.95
CA ASN A 130 -21.26 -10.62 -4.79
C ASN A 130 -21.26 -9.83 -3.47
N ALA A 131 -21.61 -8.55 -3.52
CA ALA A 131 -21.89 -7.76 -2.33
C ALA A 131 -23.27 -8.11 -1.77
N LYS A 132 -23.45 -7.93 -0.47
CA LYS A 132 -24.77 -8.02 0.18
C LYS A 132 -25.48 -6.68 0.00
N VAL A 133 -26.19 -6.55 -1.11
CA VAL A 133 -26.90 -5.32 -1.45
C VAL A 133 -28.35 -5.42 -0.99
N ASN A 134 -28.71 -4.72 0.09
CA ASN A 134 -30.09 -4.64 0.59
C ASN A 134 -30.93 -3.64 -0.23
N GLY A 135 -30.90 -3.74 -1.55
CA GLY A 135 -31.45 -2.69 -2.43
C GLY A 135 -32.97 -2.64 -2.55
N GLU A 136 -33.73 -3.33 -1.70
CA GLU A 136 -35.16 -3.03 -1.54
C GLU A 136 -35.42 -1.92 -0.52
N LYS A 137 -34.38 -1.49 0.23
CA LYS A 137 -34.54 -0.53 1.33
C LYS A 137 -34.28 0.92 0.94
N TYR A 138 -33.50 1.16 -0.11
CA TYR A 138 -32.94 2.50 -0.40
C TYR A 138 -33.42 3.05 -1.75
N HIS A 139 -34.10 4.19 -1.71
CA HIS A 139 -34.61 4.91 -2.88
C HIS A 139 -33.85 6.20 -3.14
N ASN A 140 -33.35 6.84 -2.09
CA ASN A 140 -32.66 8.13 -2.15
C ASN A 140 -31.28 8.08 -1.47
N VAL A 141 -30.41 9.03 -1.83
CA VAL A 141 -29.06 9.18 -1.26
C VAL A 141 -29.12 9.44 0.25
N ASP A 142 -30.11 10.19 0.72
CA ASP A 142 -30.28 10.49 2.15
C ASP A 142 -30.52 9.23 2.99
N GLU A 143 -31.28 8.26 2.48
CA GLU A 143 -31.53 6.99 3.19
C GLU A 143 -30.25 6.14 3.29
N ILE A 144 -29.43 6.18 2.24
CA ILE A 144 -28.11 5.53 2.23
C ILE A 144 -27.19 6.21 3.24
N ARG A 145 -27.20 7.54 3.31
CA ARG A 145 -26.43 8.30 4.30
C ARG A 145 -26.82 7.91 5.73
N THR A 146 -28.11 7.91 6.06
CA THR A 146 -28.58 7.50 7.40
C THR A 146 -28.14 6.06 7.73
N ALA A 147 -28.23 5.14 6.76
CA ALA A 147 -27.78 3.77 6.96
C ALA A 147 -26.26 3.62 7.15
N LEU A 148 -25.46 4.50 6.53
CA LEU A 148 -24.01 4.59 6.78
C LEU A 148 -23.72 5.16 8.17
N GLU A 149 -24.45 6.18 8.60
CA GLU A 149 -24.30 6.80 9.92
C GLU A 149 -24.69 5.83 11.07
N ASP A 150 -25.74 5.04 10.86
CA ASP A 150 -26.21 4.01 11.79
C ASP A 150 -25.35 2.73 11.78
N GLY A 151 -24.41 2.62 10.85
CA GLY A 151 -23.55 1.43 10.69
C GLY A 151 -24.32 0.18 10.23
N GLU A 152 -25.47 0.35 9.58
CA GLU A 152 -26.25 -0.76 9.01
C GLU A 152 -25.54 -1.38 7.80
N ILE A 153 -24.87 -0.53 7.01
CA ILE A 153 -24.10 -0.86 5.82
C ILE A 153 -22.64 -0.44 5.98
N ASP A 154 -21.73 -1.20 5.38
CA ASP A 154 -20.27 -0.98 5.45
C ASP A 154 -19.79 0.06 4.41
N GLY A 155 -20.61 0.34 3.39
CA GLY A 155 -20.30 1.28 2.31
C GLY A 155 -21.48 1.45 1.36
N ALA A 156 -21.34 2.37 0.40
CA ALA A 156 -22.34 2.61 -0.63
C ALA A 156 -21.70 2.68 -2.02
N LEU A 157 -22.43 2.24 -3.04
CA LEU A 157 -22.08 2.46 -4.44
C LEU A 157 -22.97 3.57 -4.97
N LEU A 158 -22.32 4.65 -5.42
CA LEU A 158 -22.96 5.84 -5.96
C LEU A 158 -22.20 6.26 -7.21
N ASP A 159 -22.94 6.80 -8.18
CA ASP A 159 -22.34 7.47 -9.33
C ASP A 159 -21.59 8.73 -8.87
N THR A 160 -20.45 9.01 -9.49
CA THR A 160 -19.58 10.14 -9.14
C THR A 160 -20.33 11.48 -9.25
N TYR A 161 -21.21 11.65 -10.23
CA TYR A 161 -22.00 12.87 -10.40
C TYR A 161 -22.99 13.06 -9.24
N VAL A 162 -23.71 12.00 -8.86
CA VAL A 162 -24.66 12.03 -7.74
C VAL A 162 -23.93 12.31 -6.43
N ALA A 163 -22.76 11.70 -6.23
CA ALA A 163 -21.90 11.94 -5.08
C ALA A 163 -21.34 13.37 -5.05
N ALA A 164 -20.99 13.94 -6.21
CA ALA A 164 -20.51 15.31 -6.33
C ALA A 164 -21.62 16.34 -6.06
N GLU A 165 -22.84 16.10 -6.54
CA GLU A 165 -24.01 16.94 -6.27
C GLU A 165 -24.31 17.01 -4.77
N HIS A 166 -24.20 15.88 -4.06
CA HIS A 166 -24.47 15.78 -2.63
C HIS A 166 -23.20 15.91 -1.79
N LYS A 167 -22.12 16.50 -2.29
CA LYS A 167 -20.81 16.48 -1.62
C LYS A 167 -20.85 17.03 -0.18
N GLU A 168 -21.57 18.12 0.04
CA GLU A 168 -21.68 18.76 1.36
C GLU A 168 -22.58 18.01 2.34
N THR A 169 -23.51 17.21 1.84
CA THR A 169 -24.45 16.46 2.69
C THR A 169 -24.01 15.01 2.88
N LEU A 170 -23.35 14.39 1.91
CA LEU A 170 -22.99 12.99 1.95
C LEU A 170 -21.65 12.72 2.66
N PHE A 171 -20.66 13.59 2.47
CA PHE A 171 -19.32 13.39 3.00
C PHE A 171 -19.07 14.17 4.28
N ASP A 172 -18.44 13.51 5.24
CA ASP A 172 -18.04 14.04 6.54
C ASP A 172 -16.78 13.30 7.01
N ASP A 173 -16.22 13.62 8.17
CA ASP A 173 -15.03 12.97 8.74
C ASP A 173 -15.16 11.43 8.84
N ARG A 174 -16.41 10.92 8.86
CA ARG A 174 -16.72 9.49 8.94
C ARG A 174 -17.08 8.84 7.59
N ILE A 175 -17.56 9.61 6.63
CA ILE A 175 -18.04 9.10 5.33
C ILE A 175 -17.18 9.74 4.24
N TYR A 176 -16.36 8.91 3.59
CA TYR A 176 -15.42 9.34 2.57
C TYR A 176 -15.39 8.36 1.38
N VAL A 177 -14.95 8.85 0.23
CA VAL A 177 -14.76 8.02 -0.96
C VAL A 177 -13.53 7.13 -0.75
N LYS A 178 -13.74 5.81 -0.75
CA LYS A 178 -12.67 4.83 -0.58
C LYS A 178 -12.01 4.44 -1.91
N GLU A 179 -12.80 4.26 -2.96
CA GLU A 179 -12.34 3.84 -4.29
C GLU A 179 -13.32 4.33 -5.35
N ILE A 180 -12.80 4.82 -6.48
CA ILE A 180 -13.59 5.18 -7.66
C ILE A 180 -13.52 4.00 -8.64
N LEU A 181 -14.68 3.43 -8.98
CA LEU A 181 -14.75 2.32 -9.93
C LEU A 181 -14.85 2.89 -11.33
N GLU A 182 -13.73 2.93 -12.05
CA GLU A 182 -13.69 3.35 -13.45
C GLU A 182 -14.47 2.36 -14.32
N ARG A 183 -15.68 2.77 -14.73
CA ARG A 183 -16.51 2.04 -15.68
C ARG A 183 -16.98 3.03 -16.73
N PRO A 184 -16.82 2.74 -18.03
CA PRO A 184 -17.41 3.58 -19.06
C PRO A 184 -18.93 3.49 -18.94
N VAL A 185 -19.55 4.57 -18.46
CA VAL A 185 -21.01 4.73 -18.43
C VAL A 185 -21.38 5.65 -19.58
N GLY A 186 -22.23 5.17 -20.48
CA GLY A 186 -22.74 5.97 -21.58
C GLY A 186 -24.11 6.52 -21.21
N TYR A 187 -24.24 7.85 -21.12
CA TYR A 187 -25.53 8.51 -21.05
C TYR A 187 -26.09 8.65 -22.47
N GLY A 188 -27.35 8.29 -22.66
CA GLY A 188 -27.97 8.30 -23.99
C GLY A 188 -29.47 8.51 -23.91
N VAL A 189 -30.02 9.09 -24.97
CA VAL A 189 -31.46 9.29 -25.13
C VAL A 189 -32.02 8.16 -26.00
N VAL A 190 -33.04 7.47 -25.50
CA VAL A 190 -33.75 6.44 -26.27
C VAL A 190 -34.94 7.07 -26.97
N LEU A 191 -34.89 7.13 -28.30
CA LEU A 191 -35.98 7.62 -29.14
C LEU A 191 -36.87 6.44 -29.57
N SER A 192 -38.19 6.62 -29.57
CA SER A 192 -39.14 5.59 -30.01
C SER A 192 -40.30 6.18 -30.82
N GLY A 193 -40.92 5.34 -31.66
CA GLY A 193 -42.05 5.75 -32.50
C GLY A 193 -41.69 6.84 -33.52
N ALA A 194 -42.52 7.88 -33.62
CA ALA A 194 -42.30 8.99 -34.55
C ALA A 194 -41.01 9.79 -34.26
N ALA A 195 -40.49 9.72 -33.03
CA ALA A 195 -39.26 10.40 -32.65
C ALA A 195 -37.98 9.75 -33.23
N VAL A 196 -38.06 8.55 -33.82
CA VAL A 196 -36.91 7.95 -34.50
C VAL A 196 -36.51 8.76 -35.74
N GLY A 197 -37.46 9.46 -36.38
CA GLY A 197 -37.18 10.29 -37.56
C GLY A 197 -36.24 11.47 -37.29
N VAL A 198 -36.11 11.92 -36.04
CA VAL A 198 -35.19 13.00 -35.64
C VAL A 198 -33.84 12.52 -35.16
N GLU A 199 -33.60 11.20 -35.08
CA GLU A 199 -32.34 10.64 -34.59
C GLU A 199 -31.12 11.18 -35.37
N GLN A 200 -31.21 11.19 -36.70
CA GLN A 200 -30.14 11.67 -37.58
C GLN A 200 -29.83 13.15 -37.32
N GLN A 201 -30.87 13.98 -37.20
CA GLN A 201 -30.73 15.41 -36.95
C GLN A 201 -30.14 15.71 -35.57
N CYS A 202 -30.59 14.98 -34.54
CA CYS A 202 -30.01 15.10 -33.20
C CYS A 202 -28.54 14.67 -33.18
N ARG A 203 -28.19 13.57 -33.86
CA ARG A 203 -26.82 13.09 -33.95
C ARG A 203 -25.91 14.10 -34.65
N ASP A 204 -26.36 14.64 -35.78
CA ASP A 204 -25.63 15.66 -36.54
C ASP A 204 -25.45 16.95 -35.72
N TYR A 205 -26.50 17.37 -35.00
CA TYR A 205 -26.45 18.54 -34.13
C TYR A 205 -25.47 18.38 -32.96
N ILE A 206 -25.51 17.24 -32.26
CA ILE A 206 -24.60 16.93 -31.15
C ILE A 206 -23.15 16.87 -31.63
N ASN A 207 -22.89 16.23 -32.78
CA ASN A 207 -21.55 16.14 -33.34
C ASN A 207 -20.99 17.52 -33.73
N MET A 208 -21.85 18.42 -34.24
CA MET A 208 -21.43 19.76 -34.67
C MET A 208 -21.16 20.70 -33.49
N HIS A 209 -21.80 20.49 -32.33
CA HIS A 209 -21.69 21.37 -31.16
C HIS A 209 -21.07 20.68 -29.93
N ILE A 210 -20.37 19.57 -30.13
CA ILE A 210 -19.85 18.76 -29.03
C ILE A 210 -18.98 19.60 -28.07
N THR A 211 -18.12 20.46 -28.62
CA THR A 211 -17.22 21.34 -27.86
C THR A 211 -17.98 22.43 -27.08
N GLU A 212 -19.14 22.87 -27.58
CA GLU A 212 -19.94 23.91 -26.92
C GLU A 212 -20.79 23.33 -25.78
N ILE A 213 -21.33 22.12 -25.98
CA ILE A 213 -22.10 21.37 -24.98
C ILE A 213 -21.23 21.02 -23.77
N PHE A 214 -19.97 20.61 -23.99
CA PHE A 214 -19.06 20.22 -22.91
C PHE A 214 -18.22 21.37 -22.33
N SER A 215 -18.22 22.57 -22.93
CA SER A 215 -17.45 23.72 -22.41
C SER A 215 -18.10 24.42 -21.20
N HIS A 216 -19.35 24.13 -20.87
CA HIS A 216 -20.03 24.69 -19.68
C HIS A 216 -19.74 23.94 -18.37
N HIS A 217 -18.94 22.87 -18.41
CA HIS A 217 -18.37 22.23 -17.23
C HIS A 217 -16.84 22.41 -17.28
N PRO A 218 -16.28 23.34 -16.49
CA PRO A 218 -14.84 23.51 -16.44
C PRO A 218 -14.24 22.27 -15.76
N GLU A 219 -13.07 21.87 -16.25
CA GLU A 219 -12.21 20.77 -15.76
C GLU A 219 -12.45 19.41 -16.41
N TYR A 220 -12.19 19.29 -17.71
CA TYR A 220 -11.52 18.10 -18.28
C TYR A 220 -10.73 18.51 -19.54
N ASP A 221 -9.57 17.87 -19.73
CA ASP A 221 -8.48 18.09 -20.70
C ASP A 221 -7.38 19.05 -20.17
N GLU A 222 -6.13 18.64 -19.91
CA GLU A 222 -5.32 17.49 -20.36
C GLU A 222 -4.29 17.14 -19.26
N ASP A 223 -4.14 15.86 -18.91
CA ASP A 223 -2.87 15.31 -18.43
C ASP A 223 -2.79 13.86 -18.93
N SER A 224 -2.32 13.75 -20.17
CA SER A 224 -1.85 12.54 -20.85
C SER A 224 -0.35 12.38 -20.69
#